data_AF-A0A957AMN6-F1
#
_entry.id   AF-A0A957AMN6-F1
#
_cell.length_a   1.000
_cell.length_b   1.000
_cell.length_c   1.000
_cell.angle_alpha   90.00
_cell.angle_beta   90.00
_cell.angle_gamma   90.00
#
_symmetry.space_group_name_H-M   'P 1'
#
loop_
_entity.id
_entity.type
_entity.pdbx_description
1 polymer ?
#
loop_
_entity_poly.entity_id
_entity_poly.type
_entity_poly.pdbx_seq_one_letter_code
_entity_poly.pdbx_strand_id
1 'polypeptide(L)'
;AAEIRDGRLIGRGACDIKGPMAVQVHSAAVLLAAGERPRRDVVFCGVVQEETGGAGAVHWVKNLDYPVELVILGEPSANTLALGHRGIAQFWLTFHGRSAHASAPERAVNPNYALAAFLSQLEAATAGLRVHPVLGPTSVSPTIVQVDTTSGNVTPAWTRVLLDFRTSSESVNSLRALIGRLAGDSAHTLAYAEGTASLPLTDSNEPITGFFIPPDSPLVRRVQAALGRGTGREPPLTHYRFATDGRHMAPRGLPVLGYAPGEEEMAHTAGESIAIDQMMESLRGHAQLLREF
;
A
#
# COMPACT_ATOMS: atom_id res chain seq x y z
N ALA A 1 5.10 6.08 25.85
CA ALA A 1 6.18 7.09 25.70
C ALA A 1 7.21 6.52 24.74
N ALA A 2 7.91 7.37 23.98
CA ALA A 2 9.02 6.93 23.13
C ALA A 2 10.32 6.88 23.96
N GLU A 3 11.20 5.94 23.66
CA GLU A 3 12.47 5.73 24.37
C GLU A 3 13.61 5.57 23.36
N ILE A 4 14.78 6.12 23.66
CA ILE A 4 16.00 5.83 22.89
C ILE A 4 16.79 4.76 23.62
N ARG A 5 17.05 3.65 22.94
CA ARG A 5 17.84 2.53 23.47
C ARG A 5 18.69 1.92 22.36
N ASP A 6 19.96 1.68 22.64
CA ASP A 6 20.92 1.06 21.72
C ASP A 6 20.96 1.71 20.32
N GLY A 7 20.93 3.05 20.28
CA GLY A 7 20.97 3.81 19.02
C GLY A 7 19.68 3.79 18.20
N ARG A 8 18.57 3.30 18.76
CA ARG A 8 17.25 3.30 18.11
C ARG A 8 16.23 4.09 18.93
N LEU A 9 15.35 4.80 18.25
CA LEU A 9 14.14 5.39 18.84
C LEU A 9 13.02 4.35 18.76
N ILE A 10 12.52 3.93 19.91
CA ILE A 10 11.49 2.89 20.06
C ILE A 10 10.16 3.55 20.41
N GLY A 11 9.10 3.16 19.69
CA GLY A 11 7.74 3.61 19.96
C GLY A 11 6.83 3.44 18.74
N ARG A 12 5.53 3.29 18.99
CA ARG A 12 4.52 3.29 17.92
C ARG A 12 4.59 4.60 17.14
N GLY A 13 4.78 4.49 15.83
CA GLY A 13 4.98 5.60 14.91
C GLY A 13 6.41 6.11 14.82
N ALA A 14 7.38 5.51 15.52
CA ALA A 14 8.79 5.88 15.37
C ALA A 14 9.30 5.54 13.97
N CYS A 15 8.91 4.39 13.41
CA CYS A 15 9.20 4.01 12.03
C CYS A 15 8.13 4.55 11.09
N ASP A 16 6.85 4.32 11.43
CA ASP A 16 5.70 4.55 10.54
C ASP A 16 4.66 5.50 11.17
N ILE A 17 4.73 6.81 10.98
CA ILE A 17 5.68 7.52 10.11
C ILE A 17 6.22 8.80 10.76
N LYS A 18 6.07 8.96 12.08
CA LYS A 18 6.44 10.20 12.79
C LYS A 18 7.95 10.44 12.81
N GLY A 19 8.77 9.39 12.86
CA GLY A 19 10.23 9.52 12.74
C GLY A 19 10.64 10.07 11.37
N PRO A 20 10.23 9.44 10.26
CA PRO A 20 10.44 9.99 8.91
C PRO A 20 9.86 11.41 8.71
N MET A 21 8.66 11.69 9.22
CA MET A 21 8.09 13.06 9.18
C MET A 21 8.98 14.06 9.89
N ALA A 22 9.52 13.71 11.07
CA ALA A 22 10.45 14.57 11.79
C ALA A 22 11.70 14.84 10.95
N VAL A 23 12.25 13.84 10.27
CA VAL A 23 13.39 14.01 9.34
C VAL A 23 13.06 14.99 8.21
N GLN A 24 11.90 14.86 7.57
CA GLN A 24 11.47 15.76 6.49
C GLN A 24 11.38 17.20 6.98
N VAL A 25 10.69 17.44 8.10
CA VAL A 25 10.54 18.79 8.67
C VAL A 25 11.89 19.37 9.11
N HIS A 26 12.71 18.58 9.81
CA HIS A 26 13.99 19.05 10.33
C HIS A 26 15.04 19.26 9.23
N SER A 27 14.94 18.58 8.09
CA SER A 27 15.84 18.82 6.95
C SER A 27 15.75 20.26 6.43
N ALA A 28 14.54 20.83 6.36
CA ALA A 28 14.34 22.22 6.01
C ALA A 28 14.91 23.15 7.11
N ALA A 29 14.67 22.84 8.39
CA ALA A 29 15.21 23.63 9.49
C ALA A 29 16.75 23.68 9.49
N VAL A 30 17.41 22.54 9.23
CA VAL A 30 18.88 22.44 9.14
C VAL A 30 19.41 23.26 7.97
N LEU A 31 18.76 23.21 6.81
CA LEU A 31 19.13 24.02 5.65
C LEU A 31 19.03 25.53 5.96
N LEU A 32 17.95 25.95 6.62
CA LEU A 32 17.75 27.34 7.03
C LEU A 32 18.80 27.79 8.06
N ALA A 33 19.15 26.93 9.02
CA ALA A 33 20.17 27.21 10.04
C ALA A 33 21.57 27.35 9.44
N ALA A 34 21.85 26.68 8.32
CA ALA A 34 23.08 26.84 7.54
C ALA A 34 23.12 28.14 6.70
N GLY A 35 22.09 28.98 6.77
CA GLY A 35 21.98 30.20 5.97
C GLY A 35 21.55 29.94 4.53
N GLU A 36 21.14 28.71 4.21
CA GLU A 36 20.68 28.32 2.88
C GLU A 36 19.14 28.41 2.78
N ARG A 37 18.63 28.33 1.55
CA ARG A 37 17.20 28.26 1.25
C ARG A 37 16.95 27.13 0.26
N PRO A 38 15.79 26.45 0.32
CA PRO A 38 15.39 25.55 -0.74
C PRO A 38 15.38 26.27 -2.09
N ARG A 39 15.63 25.54 -3.17
CA ARG A 39 15.66 26.11 -4.53
C ARG A 39 14.26 26.55 -4.99
N ARG A 40 13.21 25.87 -4.53
CA ARG A 40 11.80 26.18 -4.81
C ARG A 40 10.95 26.15 -3.54
N ASP A 41 9.67 26.44 -3.69
CA ASP A 41 8.68 26.29 -2.62
C ASP A 41 8.60 24.83 -2.16
N VAL A 42 8.60 24.65 -0.84
CA VAL A 42 8.53 23.34 -0.20
C VAL A 42 7.23 23.25 0.57
N VAL A 43 6.42 22.26 0.24
CA VAL A 43 5.19 21.97 0.98
C VAL A 43 5.37 20.67 1.75
N PHE A 44 5.19 20.74 3.07
CA PHE A 44 5.08 19.55 3.91
C PHE A 44 3.60 19.18 4.08
N CYS A 45 3.23 17.98 3.64
CA CYS A 45 1.87 17.47 3.72
C CYS A 45 1.77 16.39 4.81
N GLY A 46 1.48 16.78 6.05
CA GLY A 46 1.11 15.84 7.11
C GLY A 46 -0.36 15.44 7.01
N VAL A 47 -0.65 14.30 6.39
CA VAL A 47 -2.01 13.81 6.15
C VAL A 47 -2.49 12.84 7.24
N VAL A 48 -3.79 12.56 7.25
CA VAL A 48 -4.43 11.63 8.18
C VAL A 48 -5.16 10.53 7.43
N GLN A 49 -5.43 9.42 8.13
CA GLN A 49 -6.20 8.28 7.62
C GLN A 49 -5.55 7.52 6.46
N GLU A 50 -4.23 7.62 6.26
CA GLU A 50 -3.45 6.77 5.33
C GLU A 50 -3.84 5.30 5.51
N GLU A 51 -3.71 4.82 6.76
CA GLU A 51 -3.97 3.46 7.25
C GLU A 51 -5.40 2.93 7.00
N THR A 52 -6.35 3.82 6.74
CA THR A 52 -7.78 3.50 6.58
C THR A 52 -8.37 3.95 5.26
N GLY A 53 -7.55 4.39 4.31
CA GLY A 53 -7.99 4.73 2.95
C GLY A 53 -7.47 6.04 2.36
N GLY A 54 -6.58 6.77 3.04
CA GLY A 54 -5.89 7.94 2.49
C GLY A 54 -6.72 9.21 2.36
N ALA A 55 -7.74 9.41 3.21
CA ALA A 55 -8.67 10.54 3.07
C ALA A 55 -7.97 11.90 3.06
N GLY A 56 -6.91 12.07 3.85
CA GLY A 56 -6.09 13.28 3.86
C GLY A 56 -5.36 13.54 2.53
N ALA A 57 -4.72 12.51 1.96
CA ALA A 57 -4.08 12.63 0.64
C ALA A 57 -5.09 12.87 -0.48
N VAL A 58 -6.24 12.19 -0.46
CA VAL A 58 -7.34 12.44 -1.40
C VAL A 58 -7.81 13.89 -1.32
N HIS A 59 -7.98 14.42 -0.10
CA HIS A 59 -8.36 15.82 0.09
C HIS A 59 -7.29 16.78 -0.46
N TRP A 60 -6.02 16.55 -0.13
CA TRP A 60 -4.92 17.39 -0.63
C TRP A 60 -4.88 17.41 -2.16
N VAL A 61 -4.86 16.24 -2.79
CA VAL A 61 -4.81 16.10 -4.25
C VAL A 61 -6.04 16.72 -4.94
N LYS A 62 -7.22 16.64 -4.32
CA LYS A 62 -8.45 17.25 -4.85
C LYS A 62 -8.40 18.78 -4.84
N ASN A 63 -7.76 19.37 -3.85
CA ASN A 63 -7.72 20.83 -3.63
C ASN A 63 -6.37 21.46 -4.05
N LEU A 64 -5.50 20.69 -4.70
CA LEU A 64 -4.21 21.17 -5.17
C LEU A 64 -4.39 22.28 -6.21
N ASP A 65 -3.86 23.46 -5.93
CA ASP A 65 -3.97 24.67 -6.75
C ASP A 65 -2.61 25.26 -7.17
N TYR A 66 -1.53 24.51 -6.94
CA TYR A 66 -0.16 24.85 -7.34
C TYR A 66 0.52 23.69 -8.10
N PRO A 67 1.50 23.99 -8.97
CA PRO A 67 2.26 22.95 -9.66
C PRO A 67 3.18 22.19 -8.69
N VAL A 68 3.32 20.88 -8.91
CA VAL A 68 4.19 20.00 -8.11
C VAL A 68 5.18 19.30 -9.03
N GLU A 69 6.47 19.55 -8.83
CA GLU A 69 7.55 18.91 -9.61
C GLU A 69 7.86 17.49 -9.12
N LEU A 70 7.76 17.27 -7.80
CA LEU A 70 8.13 16.02 -7.16
C LEU A 70 7.43 15.89 -5.81
N VAL A 71 6.89 14.71 -5.54
CA VAL A 71 6.46 14.28 -4.21
C VAL A 71 7.43 13.22 -3.70
N ILE A 72 7.93 13.42 -2.47
CA ILE A 72 8.72 12.41 -1.74
C ILE A 72 7.87 11.88 -0.58
N LEU A 73 7.42 10.64 -0.70
CA LEU A 73 6.74 9.93 0.38
C LEU A 73 7.72 9.62 1.51
N GLY A 74 7.29 9.84 2.74
CA GLY A 74 8.07 9.56 3.95
C GLY A 74 8.03 8.10 4.40
N GLU A 75 7.50 7.19 3.59
CA GLU A 75 7.21 5.81 3.98
C GLU A 75 8.49 5.00 4.20
N PRO A 76 8.56 4.14 5.24
CA PRO A 76 9.75 3.37 5.58
C PRO A 76 10.34 2.64 4.38
N SER A 77 11.57 3.00 4.02
CA SER A 77 12.30 2.46 2.86
C SER A 77 13.76 2.18 3.16
N ALA A 78 14.17 2.20 4.42
CA ALA A 78 15.55 1.97 4.86
C ALA A 78 16.59 2.81 4.10
N ASN A 79 16.26 4.07 3.79
CA ASN A 79 17.07 4.97 2.94
C ASN A 79 17.38 4.39 1.55
N THR A 80 16.46 3.64 0.98
CA THR A 80 16.45 3.25 -0.44
C THR A 80 15.42 4.11 -1.19
N LEU A 81 15.62 4.30 -2.50
CA LEU A 81 14.74 5.10 -3.32
C LEU A 81 13.61 4.22 -3.89
N ALA A 82 12.43 4.33 -3.31
CA ALA A 82 11.25 3.59 -3.73
C ALA A 82 10.63 4.22 -4.99
N LEU A 83 10.52 3.41 -6.04
CA LEU A 83 10.00 3.84 -7.34
C LEU A 83 8.48 3.73 -7.46
N GLY A 84 7.84 3.06 -6.51
CA GLY A 84 6.45 2.65 -6.65
C GLY A 84 6.05 1.55 -5.71
N HIS A 85 4.80 1.13 -5.86
CA HIS A 85 4.24 -0.06 -5.23
C HIS A 85 3.10 -0.63 -6.06
N ARG A 86 2.74 -1.88 -5.75
CA ARG A 86 1.56 -2.53 -6.34
C ARG A 86 0.28 -1.85 -5.87
N GLY A 87 -0.68 -1.70 -6.77
CA GLY A 87 -2.06 -1.35 -6.43
C GLY A 87 -2.70 -2.39 -5.52
N ILE A 88 -3.80 -1.99 -4.90
CA ILE A 88 -4.58 -2.81 -3.97
C ILE A 88 -6.02 -2.92 -4.47
N ALA A 89 -6.58 -4.12 -4.42
CA ALA A 89 -8.02 -4.33 -4.59
C ALA A 89 -8.51 -5.38 -3.61
N GLN A 90 -9.45 -5.02 -2.74
CA GLN A 90 -10.00 -5.91 -1.74
C GLN A 90 -11.47 -6.24 -2.03
N PHE A 91 -11.79 -7.52 -2.20
CA PHE A 91 -13.15 -7.95 -2.50
C PHE A 91 -13.69 -8.89 -1.42
N TRP A 92 -14.93 -8.65 -0.99
CA TRP A 92 -15.75 -9.65 -0.34
C TRP A 92 -16.40 -10.54 -1.40
N LEU A 93 -16.00 -11.81 -1.42
CA LEU A 93 -16.72 -12.86 -2.15
C LEU A 93 -17.64 -13.58 -1.18
N THR A 94 -18.95 -13.47 -1.39
CA THR A 94 -19.98 -14.13 -0.58
C THR A 94 -20.62 -15.24 -1.38
N PHE A 95 -20.56 -16.47 -0.88
CA PHE A 95 -21.32 -17.61 -1.37
C PHE A 95 -22.65 -17.72 -0.62
N HIS A 96 -23.72 -17.93 -1.36
CA HIS A 96 -25.08 -18.04 -0.85
C HIS A 96 -25.54 -19.49 -0.87
N GLY A 97 -26.29 -19.86 0.16
CA GLY A 97 -26.84 -21.19 0.35
C GLY A 97 -28.25 -21.13 0.90
N ARG A 98 -28.63 -22.18 1.61
CA ARG A 98 -29.93 -22.29 2.27
C ARG A 98 -29.74 -22.91 3.64
N SER A 99 -30.11 -22.16 4.67
CA SER A 99 -29.99 -22.62 6.05
C SER A 99 -31.02 -23.71 6.38
N ALA A 100 -30.60 -24.67 7.20
CA ALA A 100 -31.45 -25.68 7.82
C ALA A 100 -30.76 -26.22 9.08
N HIS A 101 -31.50 -27.03 9.86
CA HIS A 101 -30.89 -27.79 10.96
C HIS A 101 -29.83 -28.75 10.40
N ALA A 102 -28.65 -28.80 11.02
CA ALA A 102 -27.50 -29.57 10.52
C ALA A 102 -27.78 -31.08 10.42
N SER A 103 -28.73 -31.60 11.20
CA SER A 103 -29.17 -33.01 11.14
C SER A 103 -30.05 -33.35 9.94
N ALA A 104 -30.45 -32.36 9.14
CA ALA A 104 -31.27 -32.53 7.93
C ALA A 104 -30.57 -31.85 6.73
N PRO A 105 -29.34 -32.29 6.36
CA PRO A 105 -28.53 -31.63 5.34
C PRO A 105 -29.19 -31.62 3.95
N GLU A 106 -30.08 -32.56 3.66
CA GLU A 106 -30.85 -32.62 2.41
C GLU A 106 -31.79 -31.42 2.21
N ARG A 107 -32.12 -30.70 3.29
CA ARG A 107 -32.93 -29.47 3.26
C ARG A 107 -32.08 -28.23 3.02
N ALA A 108 -30.77 -28.33 3.20
CA ALA A 108 -29.83 -27.21 3.11
C ALA A 108 -29.13 -27.13 1.75
N VAL A 109 -28.50 -25.98 1.51
CA VAL A 109 -27.41 -25.84 0.55
C VAL A 109 -26.28 -25.20 1.33
N ASN A 110 -25.22 -25.95 1.64
CA ASN A 110 -24.16 -25.46 2.51
C ASN A 110 -23.11 -24.69 1.71
N PRO A 111 -23.00 -23.36 1.87
CA PRO A 111 -22.10 -22.53 1.07
C PRO A 111 -20.61 -22.73 1.44
N ASN A 112 -20.30 -23.40 2.56
CA ASN A 112 -18.92 -23.70 2.95
C ASN A 112 -18.23 -24.67 1.97
N TYR A 113 -18.97 -25.56 1.30
CA TYR A 113 -18.38 -26.43 0.27
C TYR A 113 -17.92 -25.63 -0.95
N ALA A 114 -18.70 -24.61 -1.36
CA ALA A 114 -18.32 -23.72 -2.46
C ALA A 114 -17.10 -22.89 -2.10
N LEU A 115 -17.04 -22.35 -0.88
CA LEU A 115 -15.87 -21.63 -0.39
C LEU A 115 -14.62 -22.53 -0.36
N ALA A 116 -14.74 -23.76 0.15
CA ALA A 116 -13.62 -24.71 0.20
C ALA A 116 -13.09 -25.04 -1.21
N ALA A 117 -14.00 -25.29 -2.17
CA ALA A 117 -13.63 -25.54 -3.57
C ALA A 117 -12.95 -24.33 -4.22
N PHE A 118 -13.44 -23.13 -3.93
CA PHE A 118 -12.83 -21.88 -4.41
C PHE A 118 -11.41 -21.69 -3.86
N LEU A 119 -11.23 -21.79 -2.54
CA LEU A 119 -9.92 -21.58 -1.89
C LEU A 119 -8.88 -22.62 -2.34
N SER A 120 -9.30 -23.87 -2.52
CA SER A 120 -8.42 -24.95 -3.00
C SER A 120 -7.89 -24.69 -4.42
N GLN A 121 -8.65 -23.98 -5.25
CA GLN A 121 -8.23 -23.60 -6.60
C GLN A 121 -7.50 -22.26 -6.64
N LEU A 122 -7.78 -21.35 -5.70
CA LEU A 122 -7.22 -20.00 -5.67
C LEU A 122 -5.69 -20.02 -5.61
N GLU A 123 -5.12 -20.86 -4.76
CA GLU A 123 -3.66 -20.94 -4.57
C GLU A 123 -2.96 -21.29 -5.89
N ALA A 124 -3.41 -22.33 -6.59
CA ALA A 124 -2.86 -22.72 -7.89
C ALA A 124 -3.11 -21.66 -8.98
N ALA A 125 -4.28 -21.00 -8.95
CA ALA A 125 -4.64 -19.99 -9.93
C ALA A 125 -3.77 -18.71 -9.82
N THR A 126 -3.13 -18.47 -8.67
CA THR A 126 -2.20 -17.33 -8.50
C THR A 126 -1.03 -17.36 -9.47
N ALA A 127 -0.57 -18.55 -9.87
CA ALA A 127 0.51 -18.72 -10.84
C ALA A 127 0.15 -18.21 -12.25
N GLY A 128 -1.15 -18.10 -12.57
CA GLY A 128 -1.64 -17.58 -13.85
C GLY A 128 -1.85 -16.07 -13.88
N LEU A 129 -1.59 -15.36 -12.77
CA LEU A 129 -1.74 -13.91 -12.71
C LEU A 129 -0.58 -13.18 -13.38
N ARG A 130 -0.84 -11.95 -13.82
CA ARG A 130 0.15 -11.12 -14.51
C ARG A 130 1.30 -10.71 -13.59
N VAL A 131 2.46 -10.53 -14.21
CA VAL A 131 3.70 -10.08 -13.57
C VAL A 131 4.09 -8.72 -14.13
N HIS A 132 4.20 -7.71 -13.25
CA HIS A 132 4.76 -6.43 -13.63
C HIS A 132 6.30 -6.53 -13.67
N PRO A 133 6.99 -6.01 -14.70
CA PRO A 133 8.44 -6.20 -14.87
C PRO A 133 9.30 -5.79 -13.66
N VAL A 134 8.90 -4.72 -12.96
CA VAL A 134 9.62 -4.19 -11.79
C VAL A 134 8.95 -4.52 -10.45
N LEU A 135 7.63 -4.31 -10.33
CA LEU A 135 6.87 -4.51 -9.10
C LEU A 135 6.51 -5.99 -8.80
N GLY A 136 6.86 -6.92 -9.69
CA GLY A 136 6.71 -8.35 -9.47
C GLY A 136 5.31 -8.90 -9.76
N PRO A 137 5.04 -10.15 -9.33
CA PRO A 137 3.79 -10.84 -9.63
C PRO A 137 2.61 -10.19 -8.91
N THR A 138 1.43 -10.29 -9.52
CA THR A 138 0.19 -10.08 -8.77
C THR A 138 0.03 -11.20 -7.74
N SER A 139 -0.38 -10.85 -6.53
CA SER A 139 -0.67 -11.82 -5.46
C SER A 139 -2.09 -11.62 -4.94
N VAL A 140 -2.67 -12.69 -4.39
CA VAL A 140 -3.95 -12.67 -3.68
C VAL A 140 -3.81 -13.39 -2.35
N SER A 141 -4.40 -12.83 -1.29
CA SER A 141 -4.45 -13.44 0.04
C SER A 141 -5.89 -13.47 0.55
N PRO A 142 -6.45 -14.64 0.88
CA PRO A 142 -7.70 -14.72 1.63
C PRO A 142 -7.42 -14.39 3.11
N THR A 143 -7.90 -13.25 3.60
CA THR A 143 -7.50 -12.72 4.92
C THR A 143 -8.53 -12.91 6.02
N ILE A 144 -9.83 -12.86 5.69
CA ILE A 144 -10.92 -12.97 6.66
C ILE A 144 -12.00 -13.89 6.10
N VAL A 145 -12.43 -14.88 6.88
CA VAL A 145 -13.60 -15.72 6.58
C VAL A 145 -14.69 -15.44 7.61
N GLN A 146 -15.92 -15.23 7.14
CA GLN A 146 -17.09 -14.97 7.98
C GLN A 146 -18.29 -15.80 7.53
N VAL A 147 -19.15 -16.11 8.49
CA VAL A 147 -20.36 -16.92 8.31
C VAL A 147 -21.51 -16.26 9.08
N ASP A 148 -22.74 -16.49 8.64
CA ASP A 148 -23.95 -15.84 9.16
C ASP A 148 -24.44 -16.38 10.51
N THR A 149 -23.85 -17.47 11.00
CA THR A 149 -24.28 -18.16 12.22
C THR A 149 -23.09 -18.61 13.06
N THR A 150 -23.26 -18.59 14.39
CA THR A 150 -22.33 -19.16 15.36
C THR A 150 -22.83 -20.46 15.98
N SER A 151 -24.03 -20.92 15.59
CA SER A 151 -24.64 -22.14 16.12
C SER A 151 -24.11 -23.38 15.40
N GLY A 152 -23.57 -24.34 16.16
CA GLY A 152 -23.05 -25.61 15.61
C GLY A 152 -24.12 -26.54 15.00
N ASN A 153 -25.40 -26.28 15.26
CA ASN A 153 -26.52 -27.11 14.77
C ASN A 153 -27.24 -26.50 13.56
N VAL A 154 -26.69 -25.44 12.95
CA VAL A 154 -27.31 -24.71 11.83
C VAL A 154 -26.35 -24.68 10.64
N THR A 155 -26.82 -25.16 9.49
CA THR A 155 -26.12 -24.92 8.22
C THR A 155 -26.25 -23.44 7.84
N PRO A 156 -25.17 -22.74 7.48
CA PRO A 156 -25.23 -21.30 7.19
C PRO A 156 -26.03 -20.96 5.93
N ALA A 157 -26.67 -19.79 5.90
CA ALA A 157 -27.28 -19.25 4.68
C ALA A 157 -26.26 -18.55 3.79
N TRP A 158 -25.16 -18.03 4.34
CA TRP A 158 -24.04 -17.51 3.56
C TRP A 158 -22.70 -17.69 4.26
N THR A 159 -21.63 -17.78 3.48
CA THR A 159 -20.24 -17.68 3.94
C THR A 159 -19.50 -16.73 3.01
N ARG A 160 -18.56 -15.95 3.54
CA ARG A 160 -17.80 -14.99 2.74
C ARG A 160 -16.33 -14.96 3.09
N VAL A 161 -15.51 -14.61 2.12
CA VAL A 161 -14.06 -14.42 2.28
C VAL A 161 -13.64 -13.05 1.75
N LEU A 162 -12.74 -12.39 2.48
CA LEU A 162 -12.06 -11.18 2.03
C LEU A 162 -10.81 -11.57 1.25
N LEU A 163 -10.75 -11.15 -0.01
CA LEU A 163 -9.62 -11.36 -0.91
C LEU A 163 -8.83 -10.06 -1.04
N ASP A 164 -7.58 -10.03 -0.58
CA ASP A 164 -6.64 -8.92 -0.75
C ASP A 164 -5.76 -9.19 -1.98
N PHE A 165 -5.98 -8.46 -3.07
CA PHE A 165 -5.14 -8.48 -4.25
C PHE A 165 -4.11 -7.36 -4.21
N ARG A 166 -2.85 -7.69 -4.53
CA ARG A 166 -1.76 -6.74 -4.80
C ARG A 166 -1.34 -6.86 -6.26
N THR A 167 -1.59 -5.84 -7.07
CA THR A 167 -1.43 -5.87 -8.54
C THR A 167 -0.99 -4.52 -9.10
N SER A 168 -0.21 -4.49 -10.18
CA SER A 168 -0.03 -3.29 -11.04
C SER A 168 -0.35 -3.56 -12.52
N SER A 169 -0.97 -4.70 -12.81
CA SER A 169 -1.16 -5.21 -14.18
C SER A 169 -2.52 -5.85 -14.41
N GLU A 170 -3.21 -6.26 -13.35
CA GLU A 170 -4.61 -6.68 -13.39
C GLU A 170 -5.56 -5.48 -13.33
N SER A 171 -6.70 -5.63 -13.98
CA SER A 171 -7.83 -4.71 -13.92
C SER A 171 -8.93 -5.27 -13.03
N VAL A 172 -9.91 -4.43 -12.67
CA VAL A 172 -11.10 -4.89 -11.93
C VAL A 172 -11.79 -6.03 -12.70
N ASN A 173 -11.92 -5.91 -14.01
CA ASN A 173 -12.55 -6.94 -14.84
C ASN A 173 -11.76 -8.25 -14.89
N SER A 174 -10.43 -8.22 -14.95
CA SER A 174 -9.65 -9.47 -14.98
C SER A 174 -9.70 -10.19 -13.64
N LEU A 175 -9.66 -9.46 -12.53
CA LEU A 175 -9.84 -10.03 -11.19
C LEU A 175 -11.25 -10.61 -11.01
N ARG A 176 -12.30 -9.89 -11.42
CA ARG A 176 -13.68 -10.38 -11.40
C ARG A 176 -13.85 -11.64 -12.25
N ALA A 177 -13.27 -11.67 -13.45
CA ALA A 177 -13.33 -12.83 -14.33
C ALA A 177 -12.62 -14.03 -13.71
N LEU A 178 -11.45 -13.84 -13.07
CA LEU A 178 -10.78 -14.90 -12.31
C LEU A 178 -11.67 -15.43 -11.19
N ILE A 179 -12.19 -14.54 -10.34
CA ILE A 179 -13.02 -14.90 -9.19
C ILE A 179 -14.27 -15.67 -9.67
N GLY A 180 -14.96 -15.17 -10.68
CA GLY A 180 -16.16 -15.81 -11.24
C GLY A 180 -15.87 -17.20 -11.82
N ARG A 181 -14.75 -17.37 -12.54
CA ARG A 181 -14.33 -18.69 -13.05
C ARG A 181 -14.09 -19.69 -11.91
N LEU A 182 -13.42 -19.26 -10.84
CA LEU A 182 -13.12 -20.14 -9.69
C LEU A 182 -14.35 -20.43 -8.83
N ALA A 183 -15.29 -19.49 -8.73
CA ALA A 183 -16.55 -19.68 -8.01
C ALA A 183 -17.49 -20.66 -8.74
N GLY A 184 -17.35 -20.78 -10.06
CA GLY A 184 -18.15 -21.66 -10.91
C GLY A 184 -19.64 -21.31 -10.85
N ASP A 185 -20.49 -22.34 -10.85
CA ASP A 185 -21.94 -22.19 -10.83
C ASP A 185 -22.53 -21.93 -9.43
N SER A 186 -21.68 -21.86 -8.40
CA SER A 186 -22.12 -21.58 -7.04
C SER A 186 -22.75 -20.19 -6.97
N ALA A 187 -23.92 -20.06 -6.34
CA ALA A 187 -24.55 -18.76 -6.16
C ALA A 187 -23.66 -17.84 -5.31
N HIS A 188 -23.23 -16.71 -5.88
CA HIS A 188 -22.30 -15.81 -5.21
C HIS A 188 -22.53 -14.33 -5.56
N THR A 189 -22.01 -13.45 -4.71
CA THR A 189 -21.95 -12.01 -4.95
C THR A 189 -20.55 -11.50 -4.64
N LEU A 190 -20.14 -10.44 -5.32
CA LEU A 190 -18.86 -9.76 -5.10
C LEU A 190 -19.10 -8.30 -4.73
N ALA A 191 -18.45 -7.83 -3.67
CA ALA A 191 -18.50 -6.43 -3.22
C ALA A 191 -17.09 -5.94 -2.87
N TYR A 192 -16.84 -4.63 -2.95
CA TYR A 192 -15.59 -4.07 -2.42
C TYR A 192 -15.58 -4.09 -0.90
N ALA A 193 -14.41 -4.27 -0.32
CA ALA A 193 -14.22 -4.00 1.10
C ALA A 193 -14.22 -2.49 1.36
N GLU A 194 -15.02 -2.05 2.33
CA GLU A 194 -15.06 -0.66 2.77
C GLU A 194 -13.66 -0.15 3.14
N GLY A 195 -13.34 1.11 2.81
CA GLY A 195 -12.04 1.73 3.12
C GLY A 195 -10.92 1.49 2.10
N THR A 196 -11.08 0.55 1.15
CA THR A 196 -10.14 0.37 0.02
C THR A 196 -10.64 0.92 -1.30
N ALA A 197 -11.85 1.47 -1.32
CA ALA A 197 -12.52 2.00 -2.49
C ALA A 197 -11.85 3.30 -2.99
N SER A 198 -10.68 3.16 -3.62
CA SER A 198 -10.18 4.19 -4.53
C SER A 198 -10.96 4.17 -5.86
N LEU A 199 -11.63 3.04 -6.17
CA LEU A 199 -12.42 2.84 -7.37
C LEU A 199 -13.74 2.14 -6.99
N PRO A 200 -14.91 2.61 -7.45
CA PRO A 200 -16.15 1.84 -7.39
C PRO A 200 -16.00 0.55 -8.22
N LEU A 201 -16.83 -0.47 -7.96
CA LEU A 201 -16.77 -1.81 -8.62
C LEU A 201 -17.29 -1.71 -10.06
N THR A 202 -16.92 -0.62 -10.74
CA THR A 202 -17.24 -0.30 -12.10
C THR A 202 -16.38 -1.14 -13.01
N ASP A 203 -17.01 -1.67 -14.06
CA ASP A 203 -16.29 -2.42 -15.08
C ASP A 203 -15.18 -1.55 -15.67
N SER A 204 -13.94 -1.97 -15.45
CA SER A 204 -12.75 -1.30 -15.95
C SER A 204 -11.70 -2.32 -16.36
N ASN A 205 -11.12 -2.07 -17.53
CA ASN A 205 -9.94 -2.78 -18.04
C ASN A 205 -8.64 -2.01 -17.78
N GLU A 206 -8.72 -0.85 -17.13
CA GLU A 206 -7.53 -0.14 -16.70
C GLU A 206 -6.84 -0.93 -15.58
N PRO A 207 -5.50 -1.04 -15.61
CA PRO A 207 -4.78 -1.67 -14.51
C PRO A 207 -5.04 -0.96 -13.19
N ILE A 208 -5.28 -1.74 -12.15
CA ILE A 208 -5.28 -1.26 -10.77
C ILE A 208 -3.83 -0.97 -10.43
N THR A 209 -3.46 0.31 -10.33
CA THR A 209 -2.09 0.74 -10.06
C THR A 209 -1.97 1.33 -8.66
N GLY A 210 -0.78 1.19 -8.07
CA GLY A 210 -0.34 2.04 -6.97
C GLY A 210 0.25 3.30 -7.57
N PHE A 211 1.57 3.33 -7.64
CA PHE A 211 2.30 4.23 -8.52
C PHE A 211 3.58 3.55 -8.99
N PHE A 212 4.16 4.02 -10.09
CA PHE A 212 5.45 3.54 -10.57
C PHE A 212 6.11 4.57 -11.47
N ILE A 213 7.38 4.86 -11.22
CA ILE A 213 8.25 5.61 -12.13
C ILE A 213 9.35 4.67 -12.63
N PRO A 214 9.56 4.54 -13.95
CA PRO A 214 10.63 3.70 -14.50
C PRO A 214 12.01 4.08 -13.95
N PRO A 215 12.87 3.10 -13.64
CA PRO A 215 14.19 3.35 -13.04
C PRO A 215 15.11 4.19 -13.92
N ASP A 216 14.92 4.15 -15.25
CA ASP A 216 15.69 4.90 -16.23
C ASP A 216 15.18 6.33 -16.46
N SER A 217 14.07 6.71 -15.81
CA SER A 217 13.48 8.05 -15.87
C SER A 217 14.51 9.14 -15.51
N PRO A 218 14.54 10.28 -16.25
CA PRO A 218 15.37 11.42 -15.88
C PRO A 218 15.13 11.92 -14.45
N LEU A 219 13.89 11.84 -13.96
CA LEU A 219 13.54 12.23 -12.60
C LEU A 219 14.19 11.30 -11.56
N VAL A 220 14.11 9.98 -11.76
CA VAL A 220 14.71 9.00 -10.86
C VAL A 220 16.21 9.20 -10.77
N ARG A 221 16.90 9.33 -11.91
CA ARG A 221 18.36 9.58 -11.93
C ARG A 221 18.74 10.87 -11.21
N ARG A 222 17.96 11.95 -11.39
CA ARG A 222 18.21 13.24 -10.73
C ARG A 222 18.02 13.14 -9.21
N VAL A 223 16.93 12.52 -8.75
CA VAL A 223 16.65 12.30 -7.32
C VAL A 223 17.70 11.40 -6.69
N GLN A 224 18.04 10.28 -7.33
CA GLN A 224 19.04 9.33 -6.84
C GLN A 224 20.42 9.98 -6.71
N ALA A 225 20.84 10.77 -7.70
CA ALA A 225 22.09 11.51 -7.65
C ALA A 225 22.11 12.60 -6.57
N ALA A 226 20.99 13.31 -6.36
CA ALA A 226 20.85 14.29 -5.30
C ALA A 226 20.95 13.63 -3.92
N LEU A 227 20.22 12.53 -3.70
CA LEU A 227 20.33 11.74 -2.48
C LEU A 227 21.76 11.27 -2.26
N GLY A 228 22.43 10.75 -3.29
CA GLY A 228 23.82 10.30 -3.21
C GLY A 228 24.82 11.37 -2.76
N ARG A 229 24.64 12.62 -3.23
CA ARG A 229 25.44 13.76 -2.76
C ARG A 229 25.19 14.08 -1.28
N GLY A 230 23.96 13.94 -0.80
CA GLY A 230 23.59 14.25 0.58
C GLY A 230 24.01 13.17 1.57
N THR A 231 23.75 11.91 1.24
CA THR A 231 24.02 10.76 2.13
C THR A 231 25.47 10.31 2.09
N GLY A 232 26.20 10.62 1.01
CA GLY A 232 27.54 10.10 0.73
C GLY A 232 27.54 8.71 0.07
N ARG A 233 26.37 8.17 -0.27
CA ARG A 233 26.23 6.92 -1.04
C ARG A 233 25.01 6.96 -1.95
N GLU A 234 25.11 6.42 -3.15
CA GLU A 234 23.95 6.31 -4.02
C GLU A 234 22.91 5.36 -3.39
N PRO A 235 21.65 5.80 -3.15
CA PRO A 235 20.65 4.92 -2.57
C PRO A 235 20.25 3.85 -3.60
N PRO A 236 20.18 2.57 -3.19
CA PRO A 236 19.62 1.52 -4.04
C PRO A 236 18.18 1.85 -4.44
N LEU A 237 17.77 1.38 -5.62
CA LEU A 237 16.38 1.47 -6.06
C LEU A 237 15.57 0.32 -5.45
N THR A 238 14.34 0.61 -5.01
CA THR A 238 13.41 -0.37 -4.45
C THR A 238 11.97 -0.11 -4.90
N HIS A 239 11.03 -0.90 -4.39
CA HIS A 239 9.60 -0.64 -4.41
C HIS A 239 8.99 -1.04 -3.06
N TYR A 240 7.92 -0.37 -2.64
CA TYR A 240 7.20 -0.78 -1.43
C TYR A 240 6.41 -2.05 -1.67
N ARG A 241 6.35 -2.94 -0.67
CA ARG A 241 5.49 -4.13 -0.73
C ARG A 241 4.07 -3.84 -0.25
N PHE A 242 3.91 -2.77 0.55
CA PHE A 242 2.65 -2.21 1.01
C PHE A 242 2.15 -1.09 0.08
N ALA A 243 0.89 -0.70 0.27
CA ALA A 243 0.32 0.43 -0.46
C ALA A 243 0.54 1.70 0.35
N THR A 244 0.73 2.82 -0.35
CA THR A 244 0.93 4.15 0.24
C THR A 244 -0.06 5.14 -0.37
N ASP A 245 -0.12 6.34 0.18
CA ASP A 245 -0.89 7.44 -0.39
C ASP A 245 -0.47 7.88 -1.82
N GLY A 246 0.70 7.43 -2.30
CA GLY A 246 1.13 7.66 -3.69
C GLY A 246 0.11 7.21 -4.74
N ARG A 247 -0.72 6.21 -4.42
CA ARG A 247 -1.84 5.75 -5.28
C ARG A 247 -2.92 6.80 -5.53
N HIS A 248 -3.04 7.82 -4.67
CA HIS A 248 -4.00 8.90 -4.84
C HIS A 248 -3.42 10.06 -5.67
N MET A 249 -2.09 10.15 -5.73
CA MET A 249 -1.34 11.23 -6.36
C MET A 249 -0.99 10.92 -7.81
N ALA A 250 -0.50 9.70 -8.07
CA ALA A 250 -0.05 9.29 -9.40
C ALA A 250 -1.15 9.33 -10.48
N PRO A 251 -2.42 8.96 -10.22
CA PRO A 251 -3.50 9.11 -11.21
C PRO A 251 -3.81 10.56 -11.60
N ARG A 252 -3.34 11.55 -10.81
CA ARG A 252 -3.43 12.97 -11.17
C ARG A 252 -2.20 13.49 -11.91
N GLY A 253 -1.28 12.61 -12.29
CA GLY A 253 -0.06 12.98 -13.00
C GLY A 253 1.04 13.55 -12.10
N LEU A 254 0.92 13.43 -10.78
CA LEU A 254 1.97 13.87 -9.86
C LEU A 254 3.16 12.89 -9.90
N PRO A 255 4.41 13.37 -10.05
CA PRO A 255 5.57 12.51 -9.95
C PRO A 255 5.85 12.14 -8.49
N VAL A 256 5.69 10.86 -8.16
CA VAL A 256 5.84 10.35 -6.78
C VAL A 256 7.03 9.39 -6.71
N LEU A 257 7.90 9.62 -5.73
CA LEU A 257 8.93 8.69 -5.29
C LEU A 257 8.87 8.57 -3.77
N GLY A 258 9.43 7.51 -3.22
CA GLY A 258 9.53 7.31 -1.78
C GLY A 258 10.97 7.30 -1.31
N TYR A 259 11.26 7.98 -0.20
CA TYR A 259 12.58 7.95 0.42
C TYR A 259 12.50 8.38 1.88
N ALA A 260 12.82 7.48 2.79
CA ALA A 260 12.77 7.72 4.22
C ALA A 260 13.60 6.69 5.01
N PRO A 261 13.97 7.02 6.26
CA PRO A 261 14.62 6.08 7.14
C PRO A 261 13.61 5.05 7.68
N GLY A 262 14.13 4.00 8.32
CA GLY A 262 13.30 2.95 8.92
C GLY A 262 13.03 1.79 7.97
N GLU A 263 13.16 0.59 8.51
CA GLU A 263 12.92 -0.65 7.77
C GLU A 263 11.42 -0.97 7.70
N GLU A 264 10.93 -1.42 6.54
CA GLU A 264 9.52 -1.80 6.33
C GLU A 264 9.08 -2.84 7.38
N GLU A 265 9.95 -3.80 7.71
CA GLU A 265 9.67 -4.88 8.65
C GLU A 265 9.46 -4.40 10.10
N MET A 266 9.85 -3.16 10.42
CA MET A 266 9.62 -2.58 11.75
C MET A 266 8.23 -1.97 11.89
N ALA A 267 7.58 -1.60 10.78
CA ALA A 267 6.23 -1.04 10.76
C ALA A 267 5.21 -2.03 11.34
N HIS A 268 4.23 -1.51 12.09
CA HIS A 268 3.13 -2.25 12.72
C HIS A 268 3.54 -3.35 13.73
N THR A 269 4.81 -3.47 14.07
CA THR A 269 5.30 -4.44 15.07
C THR A 269 5.16 -3.92 16.50
N ALA A 270 5.23 -4.82 17.49
CA ALA A 270 5.25 -4.46 18.91
C ALA A 270 6.56 -3.77 19.33
N GLY A 271 7.65 -4.05 18.62
CA GLY A 271 8.99 -3.49 18.84
C GLY A 271 9.34 -2.36 17.89
N GLU A 272 8.33 -1.68 17.31
CA GLU A 272 8.55 -0.65 16.30
C GLU A 272 9.61 0.35 16.76
N SER A 273 10.64 0.51 15.93
CA SER A 273 11.75 1.40 16.20
C SER A 273 12.46 1.80 14.92
N ILE A 274 13.17 2.91 14.98
CA ILE A 274 13.95 3.47 13.87
C ILE A 274 15.38 3.76 14.33
N ALA A 275 16.37 3.43 13.49
CA ALA A 275 17.77 3.71 13.80
C ALA A 275 18.05 5.22 13.71
N ILE A 276 18.67 5.79 14.74
CA ILE A 276 19.04 7.22 14.74
C ILE A 276 20.02 7.52 13.60
N ASP A 277 20.98 6.63 13.33
CA ASP A 277 21.93 6.82 12.23
C ASP A 277 21.26 6.86 10.86
N GLN A 278 20.22 6.04 10.63
CA GLN A 278 19.42 6.10 9.42
C GLN A 278 18.67 7.43 9.33
N MET A 279 18.11 7.93 10.44
CA MET A 279 17.45 9.25 10.46
C MET A 279 18.44 10.36 10.10
N MET A 280 19.66 10.32 10.63
CA MET A 280 20.71 11.31 10.34
C MET A 280 21.18 11.25 8.89
N GLU A 281 21.36 10.05 8.34
CA GLU A 281 21.63 9.88 6.91
C GLU A 281 20.51 10.44 6.04
N SER A 282 19.26 10.08 6.36
CA SER A 282 18.09 10.53 5.62
C SER A 282 17.89 12.04 5.68
N LEU A 283 18.21 12.67 6.82
CA LEU A 283 18.19 14.12 6.99
C LEU A 283 19.14 14.81 6.02
N ARG A 284 20.36 14.28 5.82
CA ARG A 284 21.29 14.83 4.84
C ARG A 284 20.81 14.64 3.40
N GLY A 285 20.21 13.48 3.11
CA GLY A 285 19.56 13.21 1.82
C GLY A 285 18.43 14.20 1.51
N HIS A 286 17.51 14.39 2.45
CA HIS A 286 16.41 15.35 2.31
C HIS A 286 16.91 16.79 2.19
N ALA A 287 17.87 17.21 3.00
CA ALA A 287 18.47 18.55 2.86
C ALA A 287 19.07 18.77 1.46
N GLN A 288 19.69 17.73 0.88
CA GLN A 288 20.21 17.81 -0.49
C GLN A 288 19.12 17.83 -1.56
N LEU A 289 17.98 17.14 -1.35
CA LEU A 289 16.81 17.26 -2.23
C LEU A 289 16.28 18.68 -2.24
N LEU A 290 16.16 19.34 -1.08
CA LEU A 290 15.72 20.73 -0.97
C LEU A 290 16.64 21.72 -1.69
N ARG A 291 17.95 21.43 -1.79
CA ARG A 291 18.90 22.24 -2.57
C ARG A 291 18.73 22.07 -4.09
N GLU A 292 18.32 20.88 -4.52
CA GLU A 292 18.31 20.49 -5.93
C GLU A 292 16.97 20.78 -6.62
N PHE A 293 15.86 20.65 -5.89
CA PHE A 293 14.50 20.83 -6.38
C PHE A 293 13.92 22.14 -5.88
#